data_AF-A0A1V5X6R6-F1
#
_entry.id   AF-A0A1V5X6R6-F1
#
_cell.length_a   1.000
_cell.length_b   1.000
_cell.length_c   1.000
_cell.angle_alpha   90.00
_cell.angle_beta   90.00
_cell.angle_gamma   90.00
#
_symmetry.space_group_name_H-M   'P 1'
#
loop_
_entity.id
_entity.type
_entity.pdbx_description
1 polymer ?
#
loop_
_entity_poly.entity_id
_entity_poly.type
_entity_poly.pdbx_seq_one_letter_code
_entity_poly.pdbx_strand_id
1 'polypeptide(L)'
;MNGFLVSSRAIASSLLWLALSIMACSATPPAHWAQGGMPIALGQAYWERDSDLIEILPDGTITENGKERLLIDQVGRVYYKNGDPYALLLPNGHLVGEDNIGMGEVGPVSASFPGSAFAWMAIDPAGQLIRYDQDGNEYHDGKWSGCQGPMSRTCMLVSHVIALGEWQRRPRVGVGVGVGVMMPLN
;
A
#
# COMPACT_ATOMS: atom_id res chain seq x y z
N MET A 1 -64.09 11.69 -48.54
CA MET A 1 -62.94 12.59 -48.28
C MET A 1 -62.70 12.58 -46.77
N ASN A 2 -61.79 11.75 -46.25
CA ASN A 2 -61.41 11.74 -44.83
C ASN A 2 -59.88 11.64 -44.75
N GLY A 3 -59.22 12.75 -44.43
CA GLY A 3 -57.78 12.83 -44.19
C GLY A 3 -57.49 12.77 -42.70
N PHE A 4 -56.75 11.75 -42.29
CA PHE A 4 -56.26 11.55 -40.92
C PHE A 4 -55.15 12.56 -40.58
N LEU A 5 -55.29 13.24 -39.44
CA LEU A 5 -54.24 14.00 -38.78
C LEU A 5 -53.30 13.02 -38.05
N VAL A 6 -52.04 12.95 -38.48
CA VAL A 6 -50.98 12.19 -37.79
C VAL A 6 -50.43 13.06 -36.65
N SER A 7 -50.48 12.53 -35.44
CA SER A 7 -50.09 13.17 -34.18
C SER A 7 -48.56 13.23 -34.01
N SER A 8 -48.01 14.44 -34.02
CA SER A 8 -46.57 14.74 -33.90
C SER A 8 -45.96 14.57 -32.48
N ARG A 9 -46.50 13.69 -31.63
CA ARG A 9 -46.08 13.61 -30.21
C ARG A 9 -45.12 12.47 -29.84
N ALA A 10 -44.72 11.62 -30.78
CA ALA A 10 -44.08 10.34 -30.44
C ALA A 10 -42.54 10.30 -30.47
N ILE A 11 -41.82 11.36 -30.87
CA ILE A 11 -40.37 11.24 -31.13
C ILE A 11 -39.49 11.75 -29.97
N ALA A 12 -40.03 12.55 -29.04
CA ALA A 12 -39.22 13.19 -28.00
C ALA A 12 -38.89 12.30 -26.78
N SER A 13 -39.48 11.11 -26.63
CA SER A 13 -39.33 10.28 -25.41
C SER A 13 -38.20 9.25 -25.45
N SER A 14 -37.58 9.00 -26.61
CA SER A 14 -36.62 7.89 -26.75
C SER A 14 -35.17 8.26 -26.45
N LEU A 15 -34.84 9.56 -26.35
CA LEU A 15 -33.46 10.03 -26.10
C LEU A 15 -33.14 10.25 -24.61
N LEU A 16 -34.16 10.31 -23.74
CA LEU A 16 -33.95 10.55 -22.31
C LEU A 16 -33.58 9.28 -21.51
N TRP A 17 -33.84 8.10 -22.07
CA TRP A 17 -33.60 6.82 -21.38
C TRP A 17 -32.17 6.27 -21.55
N LEU A 18 -31.42 6.75 -22.55
CA LEU A 18 -30.04 6.29 -22.79
C LEU A 18 -28.99 7.05 -21.95
N ALA A 19 -29.37 8.16 -21.30
CA ALA A 19 -28.46 8.97 -20.50
C ALA A 19 -28.31 8.50 -19.04
N LEU A 20 -29.17 7.61 -18.55
CA LEU A 20 -29.15 7.16 -17.14
C LEU A 20 -28.33 5.88 -16.89
N SER A 21 -27.71 5.27 -17.90
CA SER A 21 -27.01 3.98 -17.77
C SER A 21 -25.54 4.09 -17.38
N ILE A 22 -25.00 5.29 -17.13
CA ILE A 22 -23.55 5.51 -16.93
C ILE A 22 -23.12 5.65 -15.46
N MET A 23 -24.01 5.46 -14.49
CA MET A 23 -23.58 5.23 -13.10
C MET A 23 -23.15 3.77 -12.93
N ALA A 24 -22.10 3.40 -13.67
CA ALA A 24 -21.36 2.17 -13.47
C ALA A 24 -20.73 2.21 -12.07
N CYS A 25 -20.90 1.13 -11.31
CA CYS A 25 -20.22 0.84 -10.05
C CYS A 25 -18.75 1.29 -10.08
N SER A 26 -18.44 2.45 -9.52
CA SER A 26 -17.08 2.71 -9.06
C SER A 26 -16.98 2.13 -7.67
N ALA A 27 -16.10 1.15 -7.47
CA ALA A 27 -15.72 0.73 -6.13
C ALA A 27 -15.35 1.99 -5.32
N THR A 28 -16.04 2.21 -4.20
CA THR A 28 -15.74 3.36 -3.35
C THR A 28 -14.31 3.19 -2.85
N PRO A 29 -13.38 4.13 -3.14
CA PRO A 29 -12.02 3.98 -2.69
C PRO A 29 -11.97 3.97 -1.15
N PRO A 30 -10.95 3.34 -0.54
CA PRO A 30 -10.84 3.27 0.91
C PRO A 30 -10.85 4.65 1.56
N ALA A 31 -11.19 4.69 2.86
CA ALA A 31 -11.13 5.94 3.62
C ALA A 31 -9.74 6.58 3.52
N HIS A 32 -9.69 7.92 3.47
CA HIS A 32 -8.47 8.72 3.31
C HIS A 32 -7.71 8.54 1.97
N TRP A 33 -8.12 7.57 1.14
CA TRP A 33 -7.45 7.27 -0.11
C TRP A 33 -7.47 8.47 -1.05
N ALA A 34 -8.63 9.09 -1.29
CA ALA A 34 -8.75 10.22 -2.18
C ALA A 34 -7.93 11.45 -1.73
N GLN A 35 -7.82 11.69 -0.43
CA GLN A 35 -7.01 12.76 0.14
C GLN A 35 -5.50 12.50 -0.02
N GLY A 36 -5.10 11.23 -0.09
CA GLY A 36 -3.70 10.85 -0.02
C GLY A 36 -3.19 10.83 1.41
N GLY A 37 -1.93 10.46 1.55
CA GLY A 37 -1.27 10.26 2.83
C GLY A 37 -0.17 11.28 3.05
N MET A 38 0.91 10.81 3.65
CA MET A 38 2.12 11.58 3.86
C MET A 38 2.89 11.71 2.54
N PRO A 39 3.29 12.93 2.16
CA PRO A 39 4.20 13.12 1.04
C PRO A 39 5.53 12.40 1.26
N ILE A 40 6.01 11.73 0.22
CA ILE A 40 7.29 11.02 0.22
C ILE A 40 8.10 11.38 -1.03
N ALA A 41 9.42 11.22 -0.93
CA ALA A 41 10.29 11.38 -2.09
C ALA A 41 10.31 10.09 -2.93
N LEU A 42 10.26 10.24 -4.24
CA LEU A 42 10.53 9.15 -5.17
C LEU A 42 11.85 9.45 -5.89
N GLY A 43 12.62 8.39 -6.08
CA GLY A 43 13.96 8.41 -6.62
C GLY A 43 14.43 6.98 -6.76
N GLN A 44 15.62 6.80 -7.34
CA GLN A 44 16.17 5.46 -7.52
C GLN A 44 16.83 4.97 -6.23
N ALA A 45 16.46 3.77 -5.79
CA ALA A 45 17.10 3.10 -4.65
C ALA A 45 17.11 1.58 -4.84
N TYR A 46 18.06 0.91 -4.21
CA TYR A 46 18.30 -0.52 -4.34
C TYR A 46 18.48 -1.16 -2.98
N TRP A 47 17.86 -2.30 -2.76
CA TRP A 47 18.00 -3.11 -1.57
C TRP A 47 18.51 -4.49 -1.97
N GLU A 48 19.78 -4.73 -1.66
CA GLU A 48 20.43 -6.02 -1.88
C GLU A 48 20.25 -6.88 -0.63
N ARG A 49 19.50 -7.98 -0.74
CA ARG A 49 19.25 -8.93 0.36
C ARG A 49 19.50 -10.36 -0.10
N ASP A 50 20.51 -11.01 0.47
CA ASP A 50 20.91 -12.38 0.09
C ASP A 50 20.99 -12.60 -1.44
N SER A 51 19.96 -13.20 -2.04
CA SER A 51 19.84 -13.47 -3.49
C SER A 51 18.82 -12.60 -4.23
N ASP A 52 18.12 -11.71 -3.53
CA ASP A 52 17.09 -10.84 -4.09
C ASP A 52 17.58 -9.39 -4.18
N LEU A 53 17.24 -8.75 -5.29
CA LEU A 53 17.41 -7.32 -5.51
C LEU A 53 16.04 -6.67 -5.57
N ILE A 54 15.78 -5.77 -4.62
CA ILE A 54 14.59 -4.92 -4.64
C ILE A 54 14.97 -3.52 -5.10
N GLU A 55 14.26 -3.02 -6.10
CA GLU A 55 14.55 -1.72 -6.70
C GLU A 55 13.32 -0.83 -6.58
N ILE A 56 13.55 0.42 -6.21
CA ILE A 56 12.59 1.50 -6.32
C ILE A 56 13.00 2.31 -7.53
N LEU A 57 12.13 2.36 -8.54
CA LEU A 57 12.32 3.17 -9.72
C LEU A 57 11.83 4.61 -9.47
N PRO A 58 12.34 5.62 -10.21
CA PRO A 58 11.96 7.02 -10.01
C PRO A 58 10.47 7.33 -10.22
N ASP A 59 9.76 6.48 -10.95
CA ASP A 59 8.31 6.58 -11.18
C ASP A 59 7.47 5.98 -10.04
N GLY A 60 8.12 5.37 -9.04
CA GLY A 60 7.46 4.70 -7.92
C GLY A 60 7.20 3.22 -8.15
N THR A 61 7.68 2.64 -9.25
CA THR A 61 7.60 1.20 -9.45
C THR A 61 8.56 0.48 -8.51
N ILE A 62 8.08 -0.55 -7.81
CA ILE A 62 8.90 -1.40 -6.94
C ILE A 62 9.03 -2.77 -7.61
N THR A 63 10.26 -3.15 -7.94
CA THR A 63 10.57 -4.44 -8.55
C THR A 63 11.35 -5.33 -7.62
N GLU A 64 11.16 -6.64 -7.74
CA GLU A 64 11.95 -7.68 -7.08
C GLU A 64 12.53 -8.57 -8.17
N ASN A 65 13.86 -8.61 -8.28
CA ASN A 65 14.60 -9.31 -9.33
C ASN A 65 14.10 -8.94 -10.75
N GLY A 66 13.89 -7.64 -10.99
CA GLY A 66 13.42 -7.08 -12.26
C GLY A 66 11.94 -7.33 -12.58
N LYS A 67 11.16 -7.91 -11.65
CA LYS A 67 9.70 -8.10 -11.83
C LYS A 67 8.94 -7.12 -10.95
N GLU A 68 7.97 -6.43 -11.52
CA GLU A 68 7.08 -5.53 -10.77
C GLU A 68 6.30 -6.27 -9.68
N ARG A 69 6.27 -5.66 -8.49
CA ARG A 69 5.60 -6.19 -7.30
C ARG A 69 4.55 -5.25 -6.78
N LEU A 70 4.93 -3.99 -6.59
CA LEU A 70 4.13 -2.94 -5.98
C LEU A 70 4.39 -1.63 -6.73
N LEU A 71 3.48 -0.69 -6.53
CA LEU A 71 3.62 0.69 -6.97
C LEU A 71 3.50 1.58 -5.74
N ILE A 72 4.24 2.68 -5.72
CA ILE A 72 4.14 3.70 -4.69
C ILE A 72 4.05 5.09 -5.31
N ASP A 73 3.21 5.97 -4.78
CA ASP A 73 3.12 7.35 -5.27
C ASP A 73 3.69 8.38 -4.30
N GLN A 74 3.83 9.61 -4.77
CA GLN A 74 4.40 10.72 -4.01
C GLN A 74 3.54 11.15 -2.80
N VAL A 75 2.31 10.65 -2.69
CA VAL A 75 1.41 10.91 -1.56
C VAL A 75 1.30 9.72 -0.62
N GLY A 76 2.25 8.77 -0.69
CA GLY A 76 2.38 7.69 0.30
C GLY A 76 1.36 6.59 0.16
N ARG A 77 0.70 6.45 -1.00
CA ARG A 77 -0.14 5.29 -1.31
C ARG A 77 0.72 4.19 -1.91
N VAL A 78 0.47 2.96 -1.49
CA VAL A 78 1.08 1.74 -2.01
C VAL A 78 -0.02 0.91 -2.66
N TYR A 79 0.24 0.43 -3.87
CA TYR A 79 -0.68 -0.37 -4.66
C TYR A 79 -0.05 -1.71 -4.99
N TYR A 80 -0.89 -2.71 -5.20
CA TYR A 80 -0.49 -3.90 -5.93
C TYR A 80 -0.27 -3.56 -7.42
N LYS A 81 0.48 -4.40 -8.13
CA LYS A 81 0.74 -4.25 -9.58
C LYS A 81 -0.50 -4.14 -10.48
N ASN A 82 -1.66 -4.58 -10.00
CA ASN A 82 -2.93 -4.48 -10.72
C ASN A 82 -3.68 -3.15 -10.45
N GLY A 83 -3.11 -2.28 -9.62
CA GLY A 83 -3.71 -1.00 -9.22
C GLY A 83 -4.58 -1.07 -7.98
N ASP A 84 -4.74 -2.25 -7.37
CA ASP A 84 -5.55 -2.38 -6.15
C ASP A 84 -4.85 -1.69 -4.97
N PRO A 85 -5.59 -0.94 -4.13
CA PRO A 85 -5.06 -0.37 -2.90
C PRO A 85 -4.42 -1.43 -2.01
N TYR A 86 -3.19 -1.18 -1.54
CA TYR A 86 -2.54 -2.04 -0.57
C TYR A 86 -2.38 -1.36 0.78
N ALA A 87 -1.77 -0.17 0.80
CA ALA A 87 -1.53 0.57 2.03
C ALA A 87 -1.47 2.08 1.79
N LEU A 88 -1.75 2.86 2.83
CA LEU A 88 -1.68 4.31 2.86
C LEU A 88 -0.89 4.75 4.08
N LEU A 89 0.23 5.45 3.87
CA LEU A 89 1.01 6.02 4.94
C LEU A 89 0.40 7.36 5.35
N LEU A 90 -0.13 7.47 6.55
CA LEU A 90 -0.74 8.70 7.06
C LEU A 90 0.34 9.71 7.55
N PRO A 91 0.02 11.01 7.62
CA PRO A 91 0.96 12.05 8.08
C PRO A 91 1.53 11.86 9.49
N ASN A 92 0.85 11.10 10.34
CA ASN A 92 1.32 10.78 11.69
C ASN A 92 2.31 9.61 11.74
N GLY A 93 2.61 8.97 10.60
CA GLY A 93 3.47 7.79 10.51
C GLY A 93 2.69 6.46 10.52
N HIS A 94 1.39 6.49 10.80
CA HIS A 94 0.58 5.28 10.85
C HIS A 94 0.32 4.77 9.44
N LEU A 95 0.62 3.49 9.21
CA LEU A 95 0.33 2.81 7.96
C LEU A 95 -1.03 2.12 8.10
N VAL A 96 -1.94 2.36 7.17
CA VAL A 96 -3.27 1.72 7.16
C VAL A 96 -3.52 1.02 5.84
N GLY A 97 -4.21 -0.11 5.89
CA GLY A 97 -4.64 -0.86 4.72
C GLY A 97 -6.02 -0.42 4.23
N GLU A 98 -6.61 -1.27 3.40
CA GLU A 98 -8.05 -1.21 3.10
C GLU A 98 -8.86 -1.25 4.42
N ASP A 99 -10.00 -0.54 4.45
CA ASP A 99 -10.87 -0.41 5.62
C ASP A 99 -10.25 0.20 6.89
N ASN A 100 -9.17 0.98 6.76
CA ASN A 100 -8.42 1.57 7.89
C ASN A 100 -7.81 0.53 8.85
N ILE A 101 -7.57 -0.70 8.40
CA ILE A 101 -6.89 -1.70 9.22
C ILE A 101 -5.46 -1.22 9.47
N GLY A 102 -5.08 -1.09 10.75
CA GLY A 102 -3.72 -0.68 11.13
C GLY A 102 -2.68 -1.69 10.66
N MET A 103 -1.72 -1.21 9.87
CA MET A 103 -0.60 -1.98 9.29
C MET A 103 0.74 -1.64 9.96
N GLY A 104 0.72 -0.90 11.07
CA GLY A 104 1.90 -0.56 11.86
C GLY A 104 2.31 0.89 11.72
N GLU A 105 3.51 1.23 12.16
CA GLU A 105 4.05 2.59 12.12
C GLU A 105 5.30 2.63 11.26
N VAL A 106 5.45 3.68 10.44
CA VAL A 106 6.57 3.89 9.54
C VAL A 106 7.16 5.28 9.77
N GLY A 107 8.37 5.31 10.35
CA GLY A 107 9.19 6.49 10.50
C GLY A 107 10.20 6.67 9.36
N PRO A 108 11.07 7.69 9.44
CA PRO A 108 12.12 7.92 8.44
C PRO A 108 13.17 6.82 8.36
N VAL A 109 13.48 6.15 9.47
CA VAL A 109 14.57 5.17 9.59
C VAL A 109 14.21 3.98 10.48
N SER A 110 12.96 3.85 10.91
CA SER A 110 12.47 2.73 11.71
C SER A 110 11.00 2.46 11.43
N ALA A 111 10.57 1.21 11.58
CA ALA A 111 9.16 0.83 11.48
C ALA A 111 8.80 -0.26 12.50
N SER A 112 7.51 -0.35 12.82
CA SER A 112 6.96 -1.36 13.74
C SER A 112 5.72 -2.02 13.14
N PHE A 113 5.54 -3.31 13.42
CA PHE A 113 4.33 -4.03 13.03
C PHE A 113 3.09 -3.63 13.84
N PRO A 114 1.88 -3.93 13.34
CA PRO A 114 0.62 -3.64 14.03
C PRO A 114 0.62 -4.10 15.48
N GLY A 115 0.25 -3.21 16.40
CA GLY A 115 0.12 -3.51 17.82
C GLY A 115 1.45 -3.65 18.57
N SER A 116 2.60 -3.40 17.93
CA SER A 116 3.89 -3.40 18.63
C SER A 116 4.26 -2.02 19.17
N ALA A 117 4.74 -1.99 20.41
CA ALA A 117 5.29 -0.79 21.04
C ALA A 117 6.75 -0.50 20.66
N PHE A 118 7.41 -1.42 19.96
CA PHE A 118 8.85 -1.35 19.66
C PHE A 118 9.11 -1.43 18.15
N ALA A 119 10.26 -0.93 17.71
CA ALA A 119 10.68 -1.05 16.32
C ALA A 119 11.01 -2.51 15.98
N TRP A 120 10.46 -2.98 14.86
CA TRP A 120 10.77 -4.30 14.28
C TRP A 120 11.84 -4.23 13.21
N MET A 121 12.10 -3.01 12.70
CA MET A 121 13.17 -2.77 11.75
C MET A 121 13.69 -1.35 11.82
N ALA A 122 14.95 -1.18 11.44
CA ALA A 122 15.63 0.09 11.31
C ALA A 122 16.61 0.09 10.13
N ILE A 123 16.80 1.24 9.49
CA ILE A 123 17.87 1.46 8.51
C ILE A 123 18.95 2.29 9.19
N ASP A 124 20.17 1.76 9.24
CA ASP A 124 21.31 2.48 9.79
C ASP A 124 21.84 3.57 8.81
N PRO A 125 22.76 4.45 9.23
CA PRO A 125 23.33 5.48 8.36
C PRO A 125 24.12 4.94 7.16
N ALA A 126 24.62 3.70 7.22
CA ALA A 126 25.30 3.04 6.11
C ALA A 126 24.31 2.41 5.11
N GLY A 127 23.02 2.41 5.43
CA GLY A 127 21.95 1.79 4.63
C GLY A 127 21.66 0.34 5.02
N GLN A 128 22.33 -0.23 6.02
CA GLN A 128 22.04 -1.58 6.48
C GLN A 128 20.62 -1.64 7.06
N LEU A 129 19.78 -2.52 6.53
CA LEU A 129 18.48 -2.82 7.13
C LEU A 129 18.71 -3.85 8.24
N ILE A 130 18.26 -3.49 9.44
CA ILE A 130 18.32 -4.30 10.65
C ILE A 130 16.89 -4.67 11.00
N ARG A 131 16.66 -5.94 11.31
CA ARG A 131 15.39 -6.46 11.83
C ARG A 131 15.57 -6.92 13.26
N TYR A 132 14.54 -6.69 14.05
CA TYR A 132 14.45 -7.10 15.43
C TYR A 132 13.40 -8.21 15.56
N ASP A 133 13.74 -9.27 16.29
CA ASP A 133 12.74 -10.24 16.75
C ASP A 133 12.06 -9.78 18.06
N GLN A 134 11.19 -10.63 18.61
CA GLN A 134 10.45 -10.33 19.85
C GLN A 134 11.36 -10.22 21.09
N ASP A 135 12.53 -10.85 21.06
CA ASP A 135 13.51 -10.81 22.14
C ASP A 135 14.48 -9.62 21.97
N GLY A 136 14.38 -8.89 20.86
CA GLY A 136 15.25 -7.77 20.52
C GLY A 136 16.57 -8.20 19.86
N ASN A 137 16.70 -9.45 19.43
CA ASN A 137 17.89 -9.87 18.69
C ASN A 137 17.90 -9.22 17.30
N GLU A 138 19.09 -8.83 16.86
CA GLU A 138 19.30 -8.15 15.60
C GLU A 138 19.67 -9.11 14.48
N TYR A 139 19.04 -8.93 13.32
CA TYR A 139 19.33 -9.65 12.09
C TYR A 139 19.53 -8.66 10.95
N HIS A 140 20.62 -8.83 10.21
CA HIS A 140 20.90 -8.01 9.04
C HIS A 140 20.08 -8.54 7.86
N ASP A 141 19.19 -7.71 7.32
CA ASP A 141 18.30 -8.08 6.20
C ASP A 141 18.66 -7.25 4.97
N GLY A 142 19.93 -7.34 4.55
CA GLY A 142 20.41 -6.66 3.36
C GLY A 142 20.67 -5.16 3.51
N LYS A 143 21.13 -4.53 2.43
CA LYS A 143 21.62 -3.14 2.44
C LYS A 143 20.95 -2.30 1.37
N TRP A 144 20.47 -1.13 1.78
CA TRP A 144 19.96 -0.09 0.92
C TRP A 144 21.06 0.81 0.37
N SER A 145 20.93 1.15 -0.91
CA SER A 145 21.66 2.20 -1.61
C SER A 145 20.66 3.22 -2.16
N GLY A 146 20.94 4.52 -2.02
CA GLY A 146 20.04 5.60 -2.47
C GLY A 146 18.98 6.06 -1.46
N CYS A 147 19.04 5.56 -0.21
CA CYS A 147 18.05 5.85 0.83
C CYS A 147 18.41 7.00 1.78
N GLN A 148 19.22 7.94 1.31
CA GLN A 148 19.64 9.10 2.11
C GLN A 148 18.64 10.25 2.01
N GLY A 149 18.60 11.08 3.06
CA GLY A 149 17.77 12.29 3.09
C GLY A 149 16.28 11.97 2.92
N PRO A 150 15.55 12.67 2.03
CA PRO A 150 14.11 12.46 1.84
C PRO A 150 13.71 11.04 1.43
N MET A 151 14.62 10.26 0.82
CA MET A 151 14.37 8.88 0.39
C MET A 151 14.31 7.89 1.56
N SER A 152 14.83 8.24 2.74
CA SER A 152 14.96 7.29 3.86
C SER A 152 13.60 6.69 4.24
N ARG A 153 12.56 7.53 4.27
CA ARG A 153 11.21 7.13 4.59
C ARG A 153 10.60 6.23 3.52
N THR A 154 10.84 6.50 2.24
CA THR A 154 10.37 5.67 1.13
C THR A 154 10.97 4.27 1.23
N CYS A 155 12.28 4.18 1.48
CA CYS A 155 12.94 2.89 1.67
C CYS A 155 12.45 2.15 2.92
N MET A 156 12.21 2.86 4.02
CA MET A 156 11.63 2.26 5.22
C MET A 156 10.20 1.76 4.98
N LEU A 157 9.36 2.54 4.29
CA LEU A 157 8.02 2.13 3.90
C LEU A 157 8.03 0.87 3.04
N VAL A 158 8.89 0.84 2.01
CA VAL A 158 9.05 -0.31 1.11
C VAL A 158 9.54 -1.54 1.88
N SER A 159 10.54 -1.39 2.74
CA SER A 159 11.04 -2.47 3.61
C SER A 159 9.92 -3.05 4.48
N HIS A 160 9.14 -2.17 5.11
CA HIS A 160 8.05 -2.55 5.99
C HIS A 160 6.93 -3.31 5.27
N VAL A 161 6.46 -2.81 4.12
CA VAL A 161 5.35 -3.46 3.39
C VAL A 161 5.76 -4.81 2.79
N ILE A 162 7.01 -4.97 2.37
CA ILE A 162 7.53 -6.25 1.90
C ILE A 162 7.61 -7.24 3.06
N ALA A 163 8.20 -6.84 4.19
CA ALA A 163 8.31 -7.68 5.37
C ALA A 163 6.94 -8.08 5.93
N LEU A 164 5.97 -7.16 5.90
CA LEU A 164 4.60 -7.44 6.33
C LEU A 164 3.91 -8.45 5.40
N GLY A 165 4.07 -8.31 4.09
CA GLY A 165 3.57 -9.27 3.12
C GLY A 165 4.17 -10.66 3.28
N GLU A 166 5.46 -10.76 3.58
CA GLU A 166 6.11 -12.03 3.93
C GLU A 166 5.55 -12.63 5.22
N TRP A 167 5.38 -11.82 6.27
CA TRP A 167 4.84 -12.26 7.56
C TRP A 167 3.41 -12.81 7.42
N GLN A 168 2.57 -12.15 6.61
CA GLN A 168 1.20 -12.60 6.34
C GLN A 168 1.14 -13.91 5.53
N ARG A 169 2.13 -14.16 4.65
CA ARG A 169 2.19 -15.37 3.81
C ARG A 169 2.77 -16.58 4.54
N ARG A 170 3.57 -16.38 5.60
CA ARG A 170 4.08 -17.51 6.39
C ARG A 170 2.89 -18.29 6.94
N PRO A 171 2.81 -19.61 6.72
CA PRO A 171 1.84 -20.44 7.42
C PRO A 171 2.01 -20.14 8.90
N ARG A 172 0.91 -19.77 9.58
CA ARG A 172 0.89 -19.74 11.04
C ARG A 172 0.99 -21.19 11.52
N VAL A 173 2.17 -21.80 11.37
CA VAL A 173 2.52 -23.01 12.10
C VAL A 173 2.42 -22.62 13.56
N GLY A 174 1.39 -23.16 14.23
CA GLY A 174 1.05 -22.83 15.60
C GLY A 174 2.21 -23.11 16.53
N VAL A 175 3.02 -22.08 16.76
CA VAL A 175 3.78 -21.93 18.00
C VAL A 175 3.00 -20.86 18.75
N GLY A 176 2.31 -21.30 19.79
CA GLY A 176 1.40 -20.47 20.56
C GLY A 176 2.10 -19.22 21.09
N VAL A 177 1.78 -18.07 20.51
CA VAL A 177 1.91 -16.77 21.16
C VAL A 177 0.49 -16.24 21.26
N GLY A 178 -0.08 -16.39 22.45
CA GLY A 178 -1.37 -15.82 22.79
C GLY A 178 -1.28 -14.30 22.77
N VAL A 179 -1.78 -13.70 21.70
CA VAL A 179 -2.35 -12.36 21.74
C VAL A 179 -3.72 -12.49 21.10
N GLY A 180 -4.72 -12.67 21.96
CA GLY A 180 -6.11 -12.70 21.56
C GLY A 180 -6.54 -11.33 21.06
N VAL A 181 -6.78 -11.22 19.75
CA VAL A 181 -7.80 -10.30 19.23
C VAL A 181 -8.97 -11.16 18.82
N MET A 182 -9.97 -11.18 19.69
CA MET A 182 -11.30 -11.71 19.43
C MET A 182 -11.92 -10.86 18.31
N MET A 183 -11.98 -11.38 17.10
CA MET A 183 -12.88 -10.86 16.08
C MET A 183 -14.30 -11.32 16.46
N PRO A 184 -15.24 -10.42 16.77
CA PRO A 184 -16.64 -10.81 16.81
C PRO A 184 -17.08 -11.10 15.38
N LEU A 185 -17.44 -12.35 15.10
CA LEU A 185 -18.30 -12.67 13.98
C LEU A 185 -19.69 -12.17 14.32
N ASN A 186 -20.14 -11.09 13.66
CA ASN A 186 -21.55 -10.88 13.35
C ASN A 186 -21.72 -9.99 12.13
#